data_AF-A0AAD1VRB7-F1
#
_entry.id   AF-A0AAD1VRB7-F1
#
_cell.length_a   1.000
_cell.length_b   1.000
_cell.length_c   1.000
_cell.angle_alpha   90.00
_cell.angle_beta   90.00
_cell.angle_gamma   90.00
#
_symmetry.space_group_name_H-M   'P 1'
#
loop_
_entity.id
_entity.type
_entity.pdbx_description
1 polymer ?
#
loop_
_entity_poly.entity_id
_entity_poly.type
_entity_poly.pdbx_seq_one_letter_code
_entity_poly.pdbx_strand_id
1 'polypeptide(L)'
;MQEKTSVLAATSAQVGLIIHKKTKILKTNFSNINPITLNGSPLEEVQFFICIIDKQGGTDADVKARIGKARVAFIQLKNIWASRELTLTNKI
;
A
#
# COMPACT_ATOMS: atom_id res chain seq x y z
N MET A 1 -10.71 -6.27 7.14
CA MET A 1 -9.35 -6.16 6.57
C MET A 1 -9.02 -7.26 5.57
N GLN A 2 -9.40 -8.52 5.83
CA GLN A 2 -9.21 -9.62 4.86
C GLN A 2 -9.85 -9.32 3.50
N GLU A 3 -11.14 -8.98 3.48
CA GLU A 3 -11.88 -8.67 2.25
C GLU A 3 -11.20 -7.59 1.40
N LYS A 4 -10.77 -6.47 2.02
CA LYS A 4 -10.02 -5.41 1.33
C LYS A 4 -8.71 -5.90 0.73
N THR A 5 -8.02 -6.84 1.40
CA THR A 5 -6.77 -7.44 0.92
C THR A 5 -7.04 -8.36 -0.28
N SER A 6 -8.13 -9.14 -0.24
CA SER A 6 -8.58 -9.96 -1.38
C SER A 6 -8.95 -9.12 -2.60
N VAL A 7 -9.70 -8.03 -2.40
CA VAL A 7 -10.05 -7.08 -3.47
C VAL A 7 -8.78 -6.46 -4.05
N LEU A 8 -7.86 -5.97 -3.20
CA LEU A 8 -6.60 -5.39 -3.65
C LEU A 8 -5.76 -6.39 -4.46
N ALA A 9 -5.69 -7.66 -4.04
CA ALA A 9 -4.98 -8.71 -4.76
C ALA A 9 -5.60 -8.98 -6.14
N ALA A 10 -6.93 -9.09 -6.21
CA ALA A 10 -7.64 -9.30 -7.47
C ALA A 10 -7.46 -8.12 -8.44
N THR A 11 -7.62 -6.88 -7.97
CA THR A 11 -7.44 -5.67 -8.79
C THR A 11 -5.99 -5.53 -9.25
N SER A 12 -5.01 -5.80 -8.38
CA SER A 12 -3.59 -5.77 -8.75
C SER A 12 -3.27 -6.77 -9.85
N ALA A 13 -3.76 -8.01 -9.73
CA ALA A 13 -3.57 -9.05 -10.73
C ALA A 13 -4.18 -8.67 -12.09
N GLN A 14 -5.37 -8.05 -12.08
CA GLN A 14 -6.06 -7.59 -13.30
C GLN A 14 -5.24 -6.59 -14.12
N VAL A 15 -4.43 -5.75 -13.46
CA VAL A 15 -3.53 -4.78 -14.10
C VAL A 15 -2.09 -5.27 -14.24
N GLY A 16 -1.82 -6.55 -13.93
CA GLY A 16 -0.48 -7.15 -14.03
C GLY A 16 0.48 -6.81 -12.88
N LEU A 17 -0.02 -6.21 -11.80
CA LEU A 17 0.77 -5.91 -10.59
C LEU A 17 0.79 -7.12 -9.66
N ILE A 18 1.97 -7.45 -9.14
CA ILE A 18 2.17 -8.56 -8.21
C ILE A 18 2.40 -8.01 -6.80
N ILE A 19 1.56 -8.41 -5.85
CA ILE A 19 1.76 -8.07 -4.44
C ILE A 19 2.95 -8.89 -3.92
N HIS A 20 4.04 -8.20 -3.61
CA HIS A 20 5.27 -8.84 -3.17
C HIS A 20 5.17 -9.39 -1.74
N LYS A 21 5.87 -10.50 -1.46
CA LYS A 21 5.99 -11.14 -0.12
C LYS A 21 6.57 -10.24 0.99
N LYS A 22 7.04 -9.03 0.64
CA LYS A 22 7.57 -8.04 1.59
C LYS A 22 6.46 -7.18 2.21
N THR A 23 5.22 -7.34 1.74
CA THR A 23 4.06 -6.66 2.31
C THR A 23 3.86 -7.14 3.75
N LYS A 24 3.80 -6.19 4.69
CA LYS A 24 3.57 -6.46 6.12
C LYS A 24 2.34 -5.68 6.59
N ILE A 25 1.70 -6.15 7.65
CA ILE A 25 0.54 -5.51 8.24
C ILE A 25 0.96 -4.77 9.50
N LEU A 26 0.68 -3.47 9.55
CA LEU A 26 0.74 -2.72 10.80
C LEU A 26 -0.66 -2.75 11.44
N LYS A 27 -0.79 -3.39 12.61
CA LYS A 27 -2.03 -3.29 13.39
C LYS A 27 -2.02 -2.00 14.21
N THR A 28 -2.99 -1.13 13.97
CA THR A 28 -3.26 0.04 14.83
C THR A 28 -4.60 -0.18 15.53
N ASN A 29 -4.57 -0.49 16.83
CA ASN A 29 -5.72 -0.43 17.75
C ASN A 29 -7.03 -1.17 17.35
N PHE A 30 -6.98 -2.16 16.46
CA PHE A 30 -8.17 -2.96 16.09
C PHE A 30 -8.14 -4.37 16.68
N SER A 31 -9.30 -4.81 17.19
CA SER A 31 -9.60 -6.08 17.85
C SER A 31 -9.67 -7.30 16.91
N ASN A 32 -9.16 -7.21 15.68
CA ASN A 32 -9.24 -8.34 14.75
C ASN A 32 -8.11 -9.35 15.05
N ILE A 33 -8.50 -10.48 15.64
CA ILE A 33 -7.60 -11.55 16.09
C ILE A 33 -7.07 -12.37 14.90
N ASN A 34 -7.85 -12.45 13.81
CA ASN A 34 -7.55 -13.34 12.71
C ASN A 34 -6.40 -12.81 11.82
N PRO A 35 -5.38 -13.65 11.52
CA PRO A 35 -4.33 -13.32 10.55
C PRO A 35 -4.93 -12.97 9.20
N ILE A 36 -4.38 -11.95 8.55
CA ILE A 36 -4.74 -11.62 7.17
C ILE A 36 -3.87 -12.46 6.24
N THR A 37 -4.51 -13.13 5.28
CA THR A 37 -3.83 -13.99 4.31
C THR A 37 -3.82 -13.36 2.92
N LEU A 38 -2.71 -13.52 2.21
CA LEU A 38 -2.53 -13.20 0.80
C LEU A 38 -2.19 -14.49 0.06
N ASN A 39 -3.01 -14.89 -0.90
CA ASN A 39 -2.85 -16.15 -1.65
C ASN A 39 -2.67 -17.38 -0.75
N GLY A 40 -3.41 -17.43 0.37
CA GLY A 40 -3.33 -18.51 1.34
C GLY A 40 -2.15 -18.44 2.31
N SER A 41 -1.20 -17.51 2.12
CA SER A 41 -0.08 -17.29 3.05
C SER A 41 -0.38 -16.15 4.02
N PRO A 42 -0.18 -16.29 5.33
CA PRO A 42 -0.35 -15.19 6.28
C PRO A 42 0.69 -14.10 6.04
N LEU A 43 0.27 -12.85 6.08
CA LEU A 43 1.17 -11.70 6.01
C LEU A 43 1.77 -11.41 7.39
N GLU A 44 3.06 -11.07 7.41
CA GLU A 44 3.77 -10.73 8.64
C GLU A 44 3.16 -9.49 9.30
N GLU A 45 2.83 -9.60 10.58
CA GLU A 45 2.39 -8.48 11.37
C GLU A 45 3.59 -7.77 12.00
N VAL A 46 3.67 -6.45 11.81
CA VAL A 46 4.69 -5.61 12.43
C VAL A 46 4.04 -4.68 13.43
N GLN A 47 4.69 -4.52 14.58
CA GLN A 47 4.24 -3.63 15.64
C GLN A 47 4.54 -2.16 15.31
N PHE A 48 5.60 -1.90 14.54
CA PHE A 48 5.98 -0.58 14.06
C PHE A 48 6.57 -0.72 12.66
N PHE A 49 6.24 0.21 11.76
CA PHE A 49 7.16 0.50 10.67
C PHE A 49 8.32 1.27 11.30
N ILE A 50 9.49 0.65 11.41
CA ILE A 50 10.73 1.39 11.66
C ILE A 50 10.99 2.20 10.40
N CYS A 51 10.30 3.34 10.28
CA CYS A 51 10.82 4.44 9.51
C CYS A 51 12.15 4.78 10.19
N ILE A 52 13.23 4.90 9.42
CA ILE A 52 14.50 5.37 9.97
C ILE A 52 14.28 6.84 10.35
N ILE A 53 13.77 7.03 11.55
CA ILE A 53 13.56 8.32 12.19
C ILE A 53 14.93 8.71 12.69
N ASP A 54 15.55 9.70 12.05
CA ASP A 54 16.78 10.29 12.53
C ASP A 54 16.56 10.78 13.98
N LYS A 55 17.48 10.42 14.88
CA LYS A 55 17.45 10.79 16.31
C LYS A 55 17.50 12.32 16.51
N GLN A 56 17.90 13.07 15.49
CA GLN A 56 18.05 14.54 15.53
C GLN A 56 16.79 15.31 15.08
N GLY A 57 15.66 14.64 14.84
CA GLY A 57 14.39 15.32 14.57
C GLY A 57 14.12 15.63 13.09
N GLY A 58 14.95 15.15 12.16
CA GLY A 58 14.72 15.26 10.70
C GLY A 58 13.49 14.48 10.18
N THR A 59 12.87 13.68 11.04
CA THR A 59 11.74 12.81 10.70
C THR A 59 10.48 13.54 10.31
N ASP A 60 10.15 14.65 10.97
CA ASP A 60 8.96 15.42 10.61
C ASP A 60 9.09 15.97 9.17
N ALA A 61 10.31 16.38 8.79
CA ALA A 61 10.60 16.82 7.44
C ALA A 61 10.53 15.66 6.43
N ASP A 62 11.08 14.47 6.73
CA ASP A 62 10.99 13.31 5.83
C ASP A 62 9.55 12.80 5.69
N VAL A 63 8.79 12.76 6.78
CA VAL A 63 7.36 12.38 6.76
C VAL A 63 6.57 13.38 5.94
N LYS A 64 6.77 14.70 6.12
CA LYS A 64 6.14 15.74 5.29
C LYS A 64 6.55 15.61 3.82
N ALA A 65 7.81 15.32 3.53
CA ALA A 65 8.29 15.14 2.17
C ALA A 65 7.65 13.91 1.50
N ARG A 66 7.56 12.78 2.21
CA ARG A 66 6.89 11.56 1.73
C ARG A 66 5.39 11.76 1.50
N ILE A 67 4.71 12.41 2.44
CA ILE A 67 3.29 12.79 2.28
C ILE A 67 3.12 13.72 1.08
N GLY A 68 4.00 14.70 0.90
CA GLY A 68 4.00 15.59 -0.26
C GLY A 68 4.14 14.82 -1.58
N LYS A 69 5.12 13.92 -1.68
CA LYS A 69 5.31 13.05 -2.87
C LYS A 69 4.09 12.16 -3.14
N ALA A 70 3.53 11.54 -2.10
CA ALA A 70 2.34 10.70 -2.22
C ALA A 70 1.12 11.51 -2.70
N ARG A 71 0.93 12.74 -2.20
CA ARG A 71 -0.14 13.64 -2.65
C ARG A 71 0.02 14.01 -4.12
N VAL A 72 1.23 14.33 -4.57
CA VAL A 72 1.51 14.62 -5.98
C VAL A 72 1.22 13.41 -6.87
N ALA A 73 1.70 12.22 -6.49
CA ALA A 73 1.41 10.99 -7.23
C ALA A 73 -0.11 10.69 -7.28
N PHE A 74 -0.83 10.88 -6.17
CA PHE A 74 -2.27 10.68 -6.12
C PHE A 74 -3.02 11.66 -7.04
N ILE A 75 -2.60 12.93 -7.08
CA ILE A 75 -3.17 13.93 -8.00
C ILE A 75 -2.90 13.55 -9.46
N GLN A 76 -1.70 13.05 -9.78
CA GLN A 76 -1.37 12.57 -11.12
C GLN A 76 -2.23 11.35 -11.51
N LEU A 77 -2.40 10.41 -10.59
CA LEU A 77 -3.23 9.22 -10.79
C LEU A 77 -4.73 9.55 -10.87
N LYS A 78 -5.18 10.69 -10.32
CA LYS A 78 -6.58 11.12 -10.38
C LYS A 78 -7.09 11.20 -11.83
N ASN A 79 -6.28 11.72 -12.75
CA ASN A 79 -6.66 11.83 -14.16
C ASN A 79 -6.75 10.45 -14.83
N ILE A 80 -5.89 9.52 -14.42
CA ILE A 80 -5.88 8.13 -14.89
C ILE A 80 -7.12 7.39 -14.37
N TRP A 81 -7.46 7.56 -13.10
CA TRP A 81 -8.66 6.95 -12.50
C TRP A 81 -9.98 7.60 -12.97
N ALA A 82 -9.96 8.86 -13.38
CA ALA A 82 -11.11 9.53 -13.98
C ALA A 82 -11.36 9.09 -15.44
N SER A 83 -10.35 8.48 -16.10
CA SER A 83 -10.51 7.91 -17.43
C SER A 83 -11.40 6.67 -17.38
N ARG A 84 -12.44 6.64 -18.23
CA ARG A 84 -13.25 5.43 -18.46
C ARG A 84 -12.56 4.41 -19.38
N GLU A 85 -11.48 4.83 -20.03
CA GLU A 85 -10.66 4.06 -20.95
C GLU A 85 -9.33 3.72 -20.24
N LEU A 86 -9.36 2.70 -19.38
CA LEU A 86 -8.14 2.06 -18.88
C LEU A 86 -7.89 0.81 -19.73
N THR A 87 -7.21 0.98 -20.86
CA THR A 87 -6.87 -0.12 -21.76
C THR A 87 -5.57 -0.81 -21.36
N LEU A 88 -5.57 -2.15 -21.36
CA LEU A 88 -4.46 -3.04 -20.99
C LEU A 88 -3.20 -2.96 -21.89
N THR A 89 -3.20 -2.05 -22.86
CA THR A 89 -2.17 -1.94 -23.91
C THR A 89 -0.93 -1.13 -23.51
N ASN A 90 -0.97 -0.37 -22.41
CA ASN A 90 0.21 0.35 -21.89
C ASN A 90 0.96 -0.48 -20.84
N LYS A 91 1.30 -1.73 -21.18
CA LYS A 91 2.31 -2.50 -20.44
C LYS A 91 3.70 -2.05 -20.91
N ILE A 92 4.44 -1.40 -20.01
CA ILE A 92 5.91 -1.36 -20.07
C ILE A 92 6.42 -2.66 -19.47
#